data_AF-A0AAW9EAP0-F1
#
_entry.id   AF-A0AAW9EAP0-F1
#
_cell.length_a   1.000
_cell.length_b   1.000
_cell.length_c   1.000
_cell.angle_alpha   90.00
_cell.angle_beta   90.00
_cell.angle_gamma   90.00
#
_symmetry.space_group_name_H-M   'P 1'
#
loop_
_entity.id
_entity.type
_entity.pdbx_description
1 polymer ?
#
loop_
_entity_poly.entity_id
_entity_poly.type
_entity_poly.pdbx_seq_one_letter_code
_entity_poly.pdbx_strand_id
1 'polypeptide(L)'
;NTPLAIIAGNEYGSGSSRDWAAKGTRLLGVRVVIAGSFERIHRSNLIGMGVLPLEFPNGVSRQTLGLKGDEKIEITGLNSLTPGQDVAVNIT
;
A
#
# COMPACT_ATOMS: atom_id res chain seq x y z
N ASN A 1 -12.84 -7.06 14.00
CA ASN A 1 -11.54 -6.43 13.63
C ASN A 1 -11.60 -6.08 12.16
N THR A 2 -11.50 -4.79 11.81
CA THR A 2 -11.66 -4.32 10.42
C THR A 2 -10.28 -4.13 9.79
N PRO A 3 -9.96 -4.78 8.66
CA PRO A 3 -8.72 -4.55 7.94
C PRO A 3 -8.61 -3.08 7.50
N LEU A 4 -7.41 -2.50 7.63
CA LEU A 4 -7.15 -1.12 7.21
C LEU A 4 -6.23 -1.06 5.99
N ALA A 5 -6.35 0.03 5.26
CA ALA A 5 -5.50 0.38 4.12
C ALA A 5 -4.95 1.80 4.32
N ILE A 6 -3.77 2.06 3.75
CA ILE A 6 -3.22 3.42 3.65
C ILE A 6 -3.16 3.80 2.17
N ILE A 7 -3.65 5.00 1.84
CA ILE A 7 -3.44 5.64 0.54
C ILE A 7 -2.43 6.77 0.73
N ALA A 8 -1.35 6.77 -0.06
CA ALA A 8 -0.26 7.73 0.04
C ALA A 8 0.12 8.34 -1.31
N GLY A 9 0.92 9.41 -1.26
CA GLY A 9 1.53 10.05 -2.44
C GLY A 9 2.81 9.36 -2.89
N ASN A 10 3.69 10.12 -3.52
CA ASN A 10 5.02 9.64 -3.93
C ASN A 10 5.98 9.54 -2.75
N GLU A 11 7.01 8.72 -2.91
CA GLU A 11 8.12 8.55 -1.96
C GLU A 11 7.67 8.16 -0.55
N TYR A 12 6.63 7.32 -0.45
CA TYR A 12 6.12 6.87 0.83
C TYR A 12 7.21 6.11 1.62
N GLY A 13 7.44 6.57 2.84
CA GLY A 13 8.47 6.04 3.73
C GLY A 13 9.87 6.62 3.52
N SER A 14 10.00 7.77 2.84
CA SER A 14 11.28 8.47 2.74
C SER A 14 11.83 8.89 4.11
N GLY A 15 13.16 8.87 4.22
CA GLY A 15 13.88 9.24 5.44
C GLY A 15 14.64 8.08 6.06
N SER A 16 14.81 8.10 7.39
CA SER A 16 15.59 7.08 8.10
C SER A 16 14.90 5.72 8.06
N SER A 17 15.61 4.69 7.64
CA SER A 17 15.15 3.30 7.73
C SER A 17 15.00 2.88 9.18
N ARG A 18 13.76 2.93 9.69
CA ARG A 18 13.39 2.45 11.03
C ARG A 18 12.37 1.34 10.87
N ASP A 19 12.70 0.13 11.33
CA ASP A 19 11.81 -1.04 11.19
C ASP A 19 10.43 -0.84 11.85
N TRP A 20 10.39 0.00 12.89
CA TRP A 20 9.14 0.39 13.55
C TRP A 20 8.15 1.11 12.62
N ALA A 21 8.59 1.76 11.54
CA ALA A 21 7.70 2.38 10.57
C ALA A 21 6.83 1.34 9.83
N ALA A 22 7.33 0.11 9.64
CA ALA A 22 6.56 -0.98 9.05
C ALA A 22 5.83 -1.80 10.14
N LYS A 23 6.50 -2.07 11.27
CA LYS A 23 5.92 -2.87 12.37
C LYS A 23 4.70 -2.18 12.98
N GLY A 24 4.77 -0.86 13.21
CA GLY A 24 3.65 -0.07 13.72
C GLY A 24 2.44 -0.12 12.79
N THR A 25 2.66 0.08 11.49
CA THR A 25 1.64 -0.05 10.44
C THR A 25 0.91 -1.39 10.52
N ARG A 26 1.65 -2.51 10.65
CA ARG A 26 1.05 -3.83 10.79
C ARG A 26 0.26 -4.00 12.09
N LEU A 27 0.79 -3.52 13.21
CA LEU A 27 0.16 -3.62 14.53
C LEU A 27 -1.15 -2.83 14.62
N LEU A 28 -1.25 -1.72 13.88
CA LEU A 28 -2.47 -0.92 13.77
C LEU A 28 -3.55 -1.56 12.87
N GLY A 29 -3.29 -2.74 12.30
CA GLY A 29 -4.28 -3.46 11.50
C GLY A 29 -4.21 -3.21 10.00
N VAL A 30 -3.23 -2.43 9.53
CA VAL A 30 -3.04 -2.20 8.09
C VAL A 30 -2.64 -3.50 7.40
N ARG A 31 -3.23 -3.75 6.23
CA ARG A 31 -2.96 -4.92 5.38
C ARG A 31 -2.36 -4.56 4.03
N VAL A 32 -2.65 -3.36 3.54
CA VAL A 32 -2.17 -2.85 2.26
C VAL A 32 -1.81 -1.38 2.38
N VAL A 33 -0.77 -0.98 1.66
CA VAL A 33 -0.44 0.43 1.40
C VAL A 33 -0.47 0.62 -0.11
N ILE A 34 -1.23 1.58 -0.60
CA ILE A 34 -1.27 1.98 -2.01
C ILE A 34 -0.67 3.39 -2.12
N ALA A 35 0.44 3.54 -2.84
CA ALA A 35 1.17 4.79 -2.93
C ALA A 35 1.50 5.14 -4.39
N GLY A 36 1.90 6.38 -4.66
CA GLY A 36 2.44 6.74 -5.97
C GLY A 36 3.83 6.16 -6.22
N SER A 37 4.65 6.09 -5.17
CA SER A 37 5.92 5.36 -5.16
C SER A 37 6.39 5.12 -3.72
N PHE A 38 7.32 4.18 -3.52
CA PHE A 38 7.90 3.89 -2.22
C PHE A 38 9.39 4.19 -2.15
N GLU A 39 9.88 4.56 -0.97
CA GLU A 39 11.30 4.40 -0.67
C GLU A 39 11.66 2.90 -0.63
N ARG A 40 12.81 2.54 -1.22
CA ARG A 40 13.22 1.15 -1.49
C ARG A 40 13.33 0.30 -0.22
N ILE A 41 13.94 0.83 0.84
CA ILE A 41 14.13 0.10 2.10
C ILE A 41 12.78 -0.02 2.83
N HIS A 42 11.99 1.06 2.88
CA HIS A 42 10.67 1.03 3.50
C HIS A 42 9.74 0.03 2.83
N ARG A 43 9.74 -0.04 1.49
CA ARG A 43 8.99 -1.06 0.73
C ARG A 43 9.35 -2.47 1.18
N SER A 44 10.65 -2.74 1.34
CA SER A 44 11.15 -4.05 1.77
C SER A 44 10.69 -4.39 3.19
N ASN A 45 10.69 -3.40 4.10
CA ASN A 45 10.21 -3.56 5.47
C ASN A 45 8.70 -3.85 5.54
N LEU A 46 7.88 -3.19 4.74
CA LEU A 46 6.43 -3.46 4.65
C LEU A 46 6.17 -4.90 4.21
N ILE A 47 6.86 -5.36 3.17
CA ILE A 47 6.77 -6.74 2.67
C ILE A 47 7.16 -7.73 3.78
N GLY A 48 8.27 -7.47 4.49
CA GLY A 48 8.72 -8.30 5.60
C GLY A 48 7.72 -8.37 6.77
N MET A 49 6.89 -7.35 6.94
CA MET A 49 5.81 -7.33 7.96
C MET A 49 4.48 -7.92 7.45
N GLY A 50 4.43 -8.43 6.22
CA GLY A 50 3.20 -8.94 5.60
C GLY A 50 2.17 -7.85 5.31
N VAL A 51 2.64 -6.65 4.99
CA VAL A 51 1.83 -5.54 4.46
C VAL A 51 2.11 -5.46 2.96
N LEU A 52 1.06 -5.52 2.14
CA LEU A 52 1.18 -5.48 0.68
C LEU A 52 1.43 -4.04 0.20
N PRO A 53 2.58 -3.73 -0.42
CA PRO A 53 2.77 -2.45 -1.08
C PRO A 53 2.31 -2.52 -2.53
N LEU A 54 1.39 -1.63 -2.91
CA LEU A 54 0.93 -1.44 -4.29
C LEU A 54 1.26 -0.02 -4.75
N GLU A 55 1.71 0.10 -5.99
CA GLU A 55 1.91 1.40 -6.63
C GLU A 55 0.74 1.70 -7.57
N PHE A 56 0.34 2.95 -7.66
CA PHE A 56 -0.62 3.35 -8.67
C PHE A 56 -0.04 3.15 -10.08
N PRO A 57 -0.85 2.78 -11.09
CA PRO A 57 -0.42 2.78 -12.47
C PRO A 57 0.05 4.17 -12.92
N ASN A 58 0.87 4.21 -13.97
CA ASN A 58 1.35 5.46 -14.53
C ASN A 58 0.20 6.42 -14.88
N GLY A 59 0.30 7.65 -14.39
CA GLY A 59 -0.73 8.69 -14.61
C GLY A 59 -1.96 8.57 -13.72
N VAL A 60 -2.04 7.56 -12.84
CA VAL A 60 -3.12 7.39 -11.85
C VAL A 60 -2.62 7.84 -10.48
N SER A 61 -3.47 8.54 -9.74
CA SER A 61 -3.22 8.94 -8.36
C SER A 61 -4.53 9.01 -7.56
N ARG A 62 -4.41 9.17 -6.25
CA ARG A 62 -5.59 9.44 -5.40
C ARG A 62 -6.39 10.65 -5.88
N GLN A 63 -5.74 11.65 -6.49
CA GLN A 63 -6.40 12.86 -6.97
C GLN A 63 -7.15 12.59 -8.28
N THR A 64 -6.55 11.85 -9.23
CA THR A 64 -7.23 11.54 -10.50
C THR A 64 -8.41 10.60 -10.31
N LEU A 65 -8.36 9.76 -9.28
CA LEU A 65 -9.46 8.87 -8.87
C LEU A 65 -10.47 9.55 -7.94
N GLY A 66 -10.22 10.79 -7.49
CA GLY A 66 -11.13 11.52 -6.61
C GLY A 66 -11.29 10.93 -5.20
N LEU A 67 -10.30 10.19 -4.71
CA LEU A 67 -10.38 9.48 -3.42
C LEU A 67 -10.42 10.46 -2.25
N LYS A 68 -11.34 10.23 -1.32
CA LYS A 68 -11.63 11.02 -0.12
C LYS A 68 -11.26 10.31 1.18
N GLY A 69 -11.12 8.99 1.17
CA GLY A 69 -10.71 8.16 2.31
C GLY A 69 -11.87 7.49 3.05
N ASP A 70 -13.11 7.64 2.57
CA ASP A 70 -14.30 6.94 3.06
C ASP A 70 -14.66 5.71 2.21
N GLU A 71 -13.86 5.40 1.19
CA GLU A 71 -14.07 4.27 0.30
C GLU A 71 -13.75 2.93 0.97
N LYS A 72 -14.38 1.88 0.45
CA LYS A 72 -14.01 0.49 0.70
C LYS A 72 -13.08 0.01 -0.40
N ILE A 73 -12.06 -0.73 0.02
CA ILE A 73 -11.04 -1.29 -0.88
C ILE A 73 -11.16 -2.81 -0.84
N GLU A 74 -11.36 -3.41 -2.00
CA GLU A 74 -11.34 -4.84 -2.20
C GLU A 74 -10.20 -5.22 -3.14
N ILE A 75 -9.41 -6.20 -2.73
CA ILE A 75 -8.26 -6.70 -3.49
C ILE A 75 -8.45 -8.20 -3.68
N THR A 76 -8.43 -8.64 -4.93
CA THR A 76 -8.65 -10.04 -5.29
C THR A 76 -7.39 -10.63 -5.93
N GLY A 77 -7.34 -11.96 -6.11
CA GLY A 77 -6.24 -12.61 -6.84
C GLY A 77 -4.91 -12.74 -6.08
N LEU A 78 -4.90 -12.57 -4.75
CA LEU A 78 -3.67 -12.62 -3.95
C LEU A 78 -3.05 -14.02 -3.76
N ASN A 79 -3.72 -15.09 -4.22
CA ASN A 79 -3.29 -16.47 -4.01
C ASN A 79 -2.14 -16.91 -4.93
N SER A 80 -1.88 -16.20 -6.01
CA SER A 80 -0.86 -16.56 -7.00
C SER A 80 -0.24 -15.31 -7.57
N LEU A 81 0.62 -14.68 -6.76
CA LEU A 81 1.28 -13.44 -7.11
C LEU A 81 2.64 -13.67 -7.77
N THR A 82 2.94 -12.95 -8.85
CA THR A 82 4.29 -12.81 -9.42
C THR A 82 4.86 -11.41 -9.20
N PRO A 83 6.19 -11.26 -9.08
CA PRO A 83 6.82 -9.94 -8.91
C PRO A 83 6.47 -8.99 -10.07
N GLY A 84 6.02 -7.79 -9.73
CA GLY A 84 5.75 -6.73 -10.72
C GLY A 84 4.46 -6.89 -11.52
N GLN A 85 3.61 -7.87 -11.19
CA GLN A 85 2.30 -7.97 -11.82
C GLN A 85 1.37 -6.82 -11.40
N ASP A 86 0.40 -6.53 -12.25
CA ASP A 86 -0.72 -5.67 -11.89
C ASP A 86 -1.75 -6.43 -11.04
N VAL A 87 -2.27 -5.77 -10.01
CA VAL A 87 -3.28 -6.33 -9.10
C VAL A 87 -4.57 -5.54 -9.25
N ALA A 88 -5.68 -6.24 -9.48
CA ALA A 88 -7.01 -5.61 -9.54
C ALA A 88 -7.44 -5.15 -8.14
N VAL A 89 -7.69 -3.84 -8.02
CA VAL A 89 -8.19 -3.20 -6.81
C VAL A 89 -9.53 -2.52 -7.13
N ASN A 90 -10.59 -2.97 -6.47
CA ASN A 90 -11.90 -2.33 -6.56
C ASN A 90 -12.04 -1.32 -5.42
N ILE A 91 -12.48 -0.12 -5.75
CA ILE A 91 -12.70 0.98 -4.81
C ILE A 91 -14.16 1.40 -4.95
N THR A 92 -14.92 1.37 -3.84
CA THR A 92 -16.36 1.69 -3.80
C THR A 92 -16.71 2.64 -2.68
#